data_AF-A0A964F0V3-F1
#
_entry.id   AF-A0A964F0V3-F1
#
_cell.length_a   1.000
_cell.length_b   1.000
_cell.length_c   1.000
_cell.angle_alpha   90.00
_cell.angle_beta   90.00
_cell.angle_gamma   90.00
#
_symmetry.space_group_name_H-M   'P 1'
#
loop_
_entity.id
_entity.type
_entity.pdbx_description
1 polymer ?
#
loop_
_entity_poly.entity_id
_entity_poly.type
_entity_poly.pdbx_seq_one_letter_code
_entity_poly.pdbx_strand_id
1 'polypeptide(L)'
;MLSFLTLLAAPPAAAWVHEGWGWPEADHPIPIHIHPDHEESLPEGYVPQALADAVAAWNAAPCVSAGLVLAEGDGTLGVVRDGVNSVSFNDPNDGLGTGVIAVTTTTYSNVSVFRTLGGADVYVALEADLVFNDNLDMATDEEIAAGTCQDERPSFRATATHELGHALGLGHACERGEDCDPLAEAATMNWTVGQCDSSRSTLSVDDEEGLFVLYGPEADFATVELPTCAGLAGEKAGALPFAVTCDAAGASGGSWDMGDGATVDGGSVEHTYTEAGVYAPYACLTYPTCGGFELCAEAGPLSACPELAADFDAEPLAGDALRVVNRTDAPAACINALLWTVADAAGDRITEGEDWNLSTEVPGPGVYTVTLSISGPTGSDTVTADVRVGPEPEPEDPGGRCAAAPTAPFAWLALLLLARRRR
;
A
#
# COMPACT_ATOMS: atom_id res chain seq x y z
N MET A 1 -28.32 -13.02 1.53
CA MET A 1 -27.91 -14.06 0.57
C MET A 1 -26.53 -13.68 0.11
N LEU A 2 -25.52 -14.49 0.43
CA LEU A 2 -24.13 -14.27 -0.01
C LEU A 2 -24.11 -14.31 -1.53
N SER A 3 -23.90 -13.16 -2.17
CA SER A 3 -23.56 -13.11 -3.58
C SER A 3 -22.04 -13.06 -3.66
N PHE A 4 -21.47 -14.13 -4.21
CA PHE A 4 -20.07 -14.22 -4.58
C PHE A 4 -19.71 -13.01 -5.42
N LEU A 5 -18.72 -12.24 -4.96
CA LEU A 5 -17.91 -11.38 -5.83
C LEU A 5 -17.27 -12.32 -6.87
N THR A 6 -17.79 -12.32 -8.09
CA THR A 6 -16.96 -12.63 -9.25
C THR A 6 -16.00 -11.48 -9.40
N LEU A 7 -14.82 -11.65 -8.80
CA LEU A 7 -13.61 -10.93 -9.17
C LEU A 7 -13.47 -11.14 -10.69
N LEU A 8 -13.83 -10.15 -11.49
CA LEU A 8 -13.34 -10.09 -12.85
C LEU A 8 -11.87 -9.72 -12.73
N ALA A 9 -11.05 -10.73 -12.48
CA ALA A 9 -9.66 -10.67 -12.85
C ALA A 9 -9.65 -10.40 -14.36
N ALA A 10 -9.17 -9.22 -14.76
CA ALA A 10 -8.42 -9.15 -16.01
C ALA A 10 -7.46 -10.35 -16.00
N PRO A 11 -7.33 -11.11 -17.11
CA PRO A 11 -6.36 -12.21 -17.13
C PRO A 11 -5.06 -11.62 -16.60
N PRO A 12 -4.47 -12.20 -15.54
CA PRO A 12 -3.19 -11.72 -15.09
C PRO A 12 -2.30 -11.77 -16.35
N ALA A 13 -1.49 -10.73 -16.57
CA ALA A 13 -0.20 -10.93 -17.19
C ALA A 13 0.30 -12.32 -16.77
N ALA A 14 0.75 -13.16 -17.71
CA ALA A 14 1.13 -14.53 -17.40
C ALA A 14 2.24 -14.65 -16.34
N ALA A 15 2.88 -13.53 -15.98
CA ALA A 15 3.70 -13.37 -14.80
C ALA A 15 2.95 -13.88 -13.53
N TRP A 16 3.54 -14.71 -12.65
CA TRP A 16 4.77 -14.41 -11.92
C TRP A 16 5.45 -15.69 -11.40
N VAL A 17 6.52 -16.12 -12.07
CA VAL A 17 7.62 -16.76 -11.34
C VAL A 17 8.61 -15.64 -11.07
N HIS A 18 8.55 -15.07 -9.88
CA HIS A 18 9.68 -14.29 -9.39
C HIS A 18 10.66 -15.24 -8.75
N GLU A 19 11.92 -14.92 -8.86
CA GLU A 19 12.97 -15.64 -8.14
C GLU A 19 12.90 -15.40 -6.61
N GLY A 20 12.11 -14.41 -6.18
CA GLY A 20 11.83 -14.12 -4.77
C GLY A 20 12.71 -13.02 -4.18
N TRP A 21 13.40 -12.24 -5.01
CA TRP A 21 14.19 -11.09 -4.60
C TRP A 21 13.97 -9.85 -5.47
N GLY A 22 14.39 -8.69 -4.96
CA GLY A 22 14.43 -7.43 -5.70
C GLY A 22 15.32 -6.39 -5.04
N TRP A 23 15.68 -5.35 -5.80
CA TRP A 23 16.59 -4.29 -5.37
C TRP A 23 15.85 -3.08 -4.78
N PRO A 24 16.21 -2.61 -3.58
CA PRO A 24 15.70 -1.34 -3.05
C PRO A 24 16.03 -0.16 -3.97
N GLU A 25 15.15 0.83 -4.01
CA GLU A 25 15.35 2.04 -4.82
C GLU A 25 16.67 2.78 -4.52
N ALA A 26 17.14 2.70 -3.27
CA ALA A 26 18.42 3.29 -2.86
C ALA A 26 19.64 2.66 -3.55
N ASP A 27 19.49 1.45 -4.10
CA ASP A 27 20.55 0.69 -4.78
C ASP A 27 20.47 0.85 -6.31
N HIS A 28 19.54 1.67 -6.83
CA HIS A 28 19.41 1.94 -8.25
C HIS A 28 20.28 3.14 -8.70
N PRO A 29 20.86 3.10 -9.92
CA PRO A 29 20.92 1.94 -10.82
C PRO A 29 21.89 0.87 -10.29
N ILE A 30 21.54 -0.40 -10.49
CA ILE A 30 22.30 -1.56 -10.02
C ILE A 30 23.57 -1.70 -10.89
N PRO A 31 24.77 -1.61 -10.30
CA PRO A 31 26.01 -1.71 -11.05
C PRO A 31 26.28 -3.17 -11.43
N ILE A 32 26.63 -3.43 -12.69
CA ILE A 32 27.09 -4.72 -13.21
C ILE A 32 28.53 -4.54 -13.72
N HIS A 33 29.45 -5.35 -13.20
CA HIS A 33 30.85 -5.35 -13.59
C HIS A 33 31.16 -6.50 -14.55
N ILE A 34 31.97 -6.25 -15.57
CA ILE A 34 32.37 -7.29 -16.53
C ILE A 34 33.72 -7.85 -16.08
N HIS A 35 33.82 -9.16 -15.87
CA HIS A 35 35.11 -9.79 -15.61
C HIS A 35 36.01 -9.66 -16.86
N PRO A 36 37.33 -9.45 -16.74
CA PRO A 36 38.24 -9.26 -17.88
C PRO A 36 38.39 -10.47 -18.81
N ASP A 37 37.96 -11.65 -18.38
CA ASP A 37 37.92 -12.83 -19.24
C ASP A 37 36.94 -12.59 -20.40
N HIS A 38 37.11 -13.37 -21.47
CA HIS A 38 36.33 -13.21 -22.69
C HIS A 38 35.72 -14.54 -23.10
N GLU A 39 34.57 -14.43 -23.78
CA GLU A 39 34.00 -15.51 -24.57
C GLU A 39 34.82 -15.67 -25.85
N GLU A 40 35.59 -16.76 -25.97
CA GLU A 40 36.54 -16.97 -27.06
C GLU A 40 35.86 -17.03 -28.44
N SER A 41 34.58 -17.40 -28.49
CA SER A 41 33.82 -17.49 -29.73
C SER A 41 33.40 -16.14 -30.30
N LEU A 42 33.53 -15.04 -29.53
CA LEU A 42 33.05 -13.71 -29.88
C LEU A 42 34.18 -12.74 -30.24
N PRO A 43 33.96 -11.80 -31.19
CA PRO A 43 34.95 -10.78 -31.50
C PRO A 43 35.25 -9.84 -30.32
N GLU A 44 36.49 -9.38 -30.23
CA GLU A 44 36.90 -8.37 -29.23
C GLU A 44 36.01 -7.12 -29.34
N GLY A 45 35.50 -6.66 -28.19
CA GLY A 45 34.63 -5.48 -28.09
C GLY A 45 33.14 -5.75 -28.36
N TYR A 46 32.74 -6.93 -28.83
CA TYR A 46 31.33 -7.27 -29.00
C TYR A 46 30.61 -7.42 -27.65
N VAL A 47 31.22 -8.13 -26.69
CA VAL A 47 30.62 -8.40 -25.37
C VAL A 47 30.20 -7.13 -24.61
N PRO A 48 31.07 -6.10 -24.41
CA PRO A 48 30.66 -4.89 -23.72
C PRO A 48 29.55 -4.13 -24.43
N GLN A 49 29.54 -4.12 -25.77
CA GLN A 49 28.48 -3.47 -26.55
C GLN A 49 27.15 -4.21 -26.41
N ALA A 50 27.15 -5.54 -26.55
CA ALA A 50 25.95 -6.36 -26.42
C ALA A 50 25.36 -6.29 -25.00
N LEU A 51 26.20 -6.27 -23.96
CA LEU A 51 25.75 -6.04 -22.58
C LEU A 51 25.19 -4.63 -22.37
N ALA A 52 25.79 -3.61 -22.99
CA ALA A 52 25.26 -2.25 -22.90
C ALA A 52 23.87 -2.15 -23.56
N ASP A 53 23.66 -2.83 -24.69
CA ASP A 53 22.38 -2.90 -25.37
C ASP A 53 21.34 -3.70 -24.57
N ALA A 54 21.75 -4.79 -23.90
CA ALA A 54 20.89 -5.57 -23.01
C ALA A 54 20.47 -4.76 -21.77
N VAL A 55 21.39 -4.04 -21.14
CA VAL A 55 21.11 -3.08 -20.06
C VAL A 55 20.15 -1.99 -20.54
N ALA A 56 20.36 -1.46 -21.75
CA ALA A 56 19.48 -0.44 -22.32
C ALA A 56 18.06 -0.97 -22.58
N ALA A 57 17.90 -2.25 -22.93
CA ALA A 57 16.59 -2.87 -23.10
C ALA A 57 15.79 -2.87 -21.78
N TRP A 58 16.41 -3.29 -20.67
CA TRP A 58 15.78 -3.25 -19.34
C TRP A 58 15.50 -1.83 -18.85
N ASN A 59 16.42 -0.90 -19.06
CA ASN A 59 16.24 0.50 -18.66
C ASN A 59 15.19 1.25 -19.49
N ALA A 60 14.76 0.69 -20.63
CA ALA A 60 13.71 1.27 -21.47
C ALA A 60 12.30 0.85 -21.03
N ALA A 61 12.17 -0.08 -20.08
CA ALA A 61 10.87 -0.53 -19.56
C ALA A 61 10.08 0.65 -18.98
N PRO A 62 8.81 0.83 -19.37
CA PRO A 62 8.06 2.02 -18.99
C PRO A 62 7.60 1.97 -17.54
N CYS A 63 7.66 3.13 -16.85
CA CYS A 63 7.16 3.30 -15.48
C CYS A 63 7.75 2.33 -14.45
N VAL A 64 9.02 1.99 -14.61
CA VAL A 64 9.82 1.21 -13.66
C VAL A 64 10.91 2.09 -13.05
N SER A 65 11.16 1.99 -11.74
CA SER A 65 12.23 2.72 -11.06
C SER A 65 13.59 1.99 -11.07
N ALA A 66 13.59 0.68 -11.35
CA ALA A 66 14.80 -0.10 -11.48
C ALA A 66 15.55 0.19 -12.78
N GLY A 67 16.87 0.18 -12.68
CA GLY A 67 17.75 0.25 -13.82
C GLY A 67 19.09 -0.39 -13.53
N LEU A 68 19.77 -0.81 -14.57
CA LEU A 68 21.11 -1.39 -14.56
C LEU A 68 22.12 -0.38 -15.12
N VAL A 69 23.37 -0.49 -14.71
CA VAL A 69 24.48 0.25 -15.31
C VAL A 69 25.71 -0.63 -15.43
N LEU A 70 26.40 -0.58 -16.56
CA LEU A 70 27.74 -1.17 -16.67
C LEU A 70 28.72 -0.30 -15.88
N ALA A 71 29.30 -0.87 -14.82
CA ALA A 71 30.18 -0.17 -13.91
C ALA A 71 31.65 -0.27 -14.33
N GLU A 72 32.46 0.73 -13.96
CA GLU A 72 33.90 0.69 -14.15
C GLU A 72 34.56 -0.29 -13.17
N GLY A 73 35.65 -0.93 -13.60
CA GLY A 73 36.41 -1.89 -12.80
C GLY A 73 36.02 -3.34 -13.08
N ASP A 74 36.94 -4.24 -12.76
CA ASP A 74 36.84 -5.66 -13.08
C ASP A 74 35.77 -6.33 -12.22
N GLY A 75 34.90 -7.11 -12.85
CA GLY A 75 33.97 -8.00 -12.15
C GLY A 75 34.68 -9.19 -11.51
N THR A 76 33.93 -10.01 -10.80
CA THR A 76 34.40 -11.24 -10.16
C THR A 76 34.20 -12.45 -11.07
N LEU A 77 35.11 -13.43 -10.96
CA LEU A 77 35.09 -14.65 -11.76
C LEU A 77 34.19 -15.71 -11.12
N GLY A 78 33.13 -16.10 -11.83
CA GLY A 78 32.18 -17.12 -11.39
C GLY A 78 31.20 -16.59 -10.34
N VAL A 79 30.55 -17.51 -9.61
CA VAL A 79 29.60 -17.19 -8.54
C VAL A 79 30.33 -17.08 -7.20
N VAL A 80 30.47 -15.87 -6.67
CA VAL A 80 31.21 -15.59 -5.44
C VAL A 80 30.42 -14.58 -4.63
N ARG A 81 30.41 -14.72 -3.29
CA ARG A 81 29.71 -13.76 -2.43
C ARG A 81 30.62 -12.66 -1.92
N ASP A 82 30.87 -11.65 -2.72
CA ASP A 82 31.75 -10.50 -2.40
C ASP A 82 31.06 -9.12 -2.46
N GLY A 83 29.80 -9.08 -2.87
CA GLY A 83 28.99 -7.87 -3.02
C GLY A 83 29.17 -7.15 -4.34
N VAL A 84 29.77 -7.78 -5.35
CA VAL A 84 30.00 -7.21 -6.68
C VAL A 84 29.17 -7.98 -7.71
N ASN A 85 28.14 -7.35 -8.26
CA ASN A 85 27.38 -7.98 -9.34
C ASN A 85 28.25 -8.11 -10.58
N SER A 86 28.43 -9.33 -11.07
CA SER A 86 29.46 -9.61 -12.07
C SER A 86 28.91 -10.40 -13.26
N VAL A 87 29.48 -10.15 -14.45
CA VAL A 87 29.33 -11.04 -15.62
C VAL A 87 30.68 -11.70 -15.87
N SER A 88 30.69 -13.03 -15.93
CA SER A 88 31.88 -13.83 -16.17
C SER A 88 31.63 -14.94 -17.18
N PHE A 89 32.71 -15.54 -17.68
CA PHE A 89 32.70 -16.46 -18.82
C PHE A 89 33.46 -17.74 -18.49
N ASN A 90 33.33 -18.73 -19.37
CA ASN A 90 34.08 -19.98 -19.33
C ASN A 90 33.87 -20.83 -18.07
N ASP A 91 32.69 -20.77 -17.44
CA ASP A 91 32.30 -21.60 -16.28
C ASP A 91 33.49 -22.01 -15.38
N PRO A 92 34.13 -21.05 -14.67
CA PRO A 92 35.44 -21.25 -14.06
C PRO A 92 35.47 -22.32 -12.95
N ASN A 93 34.30 -22.77 -12.50
CA ASN A 93 34.13 -23.76 -11.44
C ASN A 93 33.57 -25.10 -11.95
N ASP A 94 33.42 -25.28 -13.27
CA ASP A 94 32.77 -26.44 -13.91
C ASP A 94 31.38 -26.73 -13.29
N GLY A 95 30.62 -25.66 -12.98
CA GLY A 95 29.34 -25.73 -12.28
C GLY A 95 28.14 -25.94 -13.20
N LEU A 96 28.28 -25.63 -14.49
CA LEU A 96 27.20 -25.61 -15.48
C LEU A 96 27.20 -26.89 -16.31
N GLY A 97 26.09 -27.63 -16.20
CA GLY A 97 25.91 -28.89 -16.92
C GLY A 97 25.66 -28.71 -18.42
N THR A 98 25.70 -29.82 -19.15
CA THR A 98 25.36 -29.86 -20.57
C THR A 98 23.95 -29.33 -20.82
N GLY A 99 23.81 -28.38 -21.76
CA GLY A 99 22.54 -27.78 -22.15
C GLY A 99 22.15 -26.52 -21.36
N VAL A 100 22.97 -26.09 -20.41
CA VAL A 100 22.85 -24.77 -19.76
C VAL A 100 23.66 -23.76 -20.59
N ILE A 101 23.07 -22.64 -20.98
CA ILE A 101 23.74 -21.60 -21.77
C ILE A 101 24.48 -20.63 -20.84
N ALA A 102 23.77 -20.11 -19.85
CA ALA A 102 24.29 -19.25 -18.80
C ALA A 102 23.44 -19.45 -17.53
N VAL A 103 23.85 -18.82 -16.43
CA VAL A 103 23.04 -18.71 -15.22
C VAL A 103 23.31 -17.40 -14.52
N THR A 104 22.26 -16.79 -13.99
CA THR A 104 22.34 -15.79 -12.93
C THR A 104 22.07 -16.41 -11.58
N THR A 105 22.93 -16.11 -10.62
CA THR A 105 22.70 -16.45 -9.22
C THR A 105 22.64 -15.17 -8.40
N THR A 106 21.63 -15.05 -7.54
CA THR A 106 21.49 -13.88 -6.67
C THR A 106 21.52 -14.28 -5.20
N THR A 107 22.34 -13.58 -4.43
CA THR A 107 22.30 -13.64 -2.98
C THR A 107 21.33 -12.57 -2.49
N TYR A 108 20.42 -12.95 -1.59
CA TYR A 108 19.41 -12.05 -1.02
C TYR A 108 19.25 -12.25 0.48
N SER A 109 18.70 -11.24 1.16
CA SER A 109 18.41 -11.24 2.58
C SER A 109 17.30 -12.25 2.92
N ASN A 110 17.38 -12.92 4.07
CA ASN A 110 16.28 -13.76 4.57
C ASN A 110 15.43 -13.09 5.65
N VAL A 111 15.68 -11.80 5.92
CA VAL A 111 14.99 -11.03 6.98
C VAL A 111 14.49 -9.67 6.51
N SER A 112 15.04 -9.14 5.42
CA SER A 112 14.66 -7.85 4.86
C SER A 112 13.71 -8.08 3.70
N VAL A 113 12.42 -7.77 3.91
CA VAL A 113 11.40 -7.82 2.86
C VAL A 113 11.54 -6.56 2.02
N PHE A 114 11.73 -6.74 0.72
CA PHE A 114 11.70 -5.68 -0.30
C PHE A 114 10.24 -5.29 -0.59
N ARG A 115 9.38 -6.28 -0.82
CA ARG A 115 7.95 -6.11 -1.11
C ARG A 115 7.17 -7.39 -0.81
N THR A 116 5.87 -7.30 -0.57
CA THR A 116 4.98 -8.48 -0.52
C THR A 116 4.05 -8.47 -1.74
N LEU A 117 4.16 -9.49 -2.59
CA LEU A 117 3.38 -9.63 -3.83
C LEU A 117 2.48 -10.86 -3.72
N GLY A 118 1.16 -10.69 -3.90
CA GLY A 118 0.22 -11.82 -3.86
C GLY A 118 0.23 -12.62 -2.54
N GLY A 119 0.68 -12.01 -1.44
CA GLY A 119 0.84 -12.67 -0.13
C GLY A 119 2.14 -13.45 0.06
N ALA A 120 3.08 -13.37 -0.90
CA ALA A 120 4.43 -13.89 -0.80
C ALA A 120 5.44 -12.74 -0.61
N ASP A 121 6.40 -12.92 0.29
CA ASP A 121 7.46 -11.94 0.49
C ASP A 121 8.55 -12.09 -0.58
N VAL A 122 8.90 -10.97 -1.18
CA VAL A 122 10.09 -10.76 -2.02
C VAL A 122 11.14 -10.10 -1.16
N TYR A 123 12.36 -10.63 -1.18
CA TYR A 123 13.43 -10.18 -0.28
C TYR A 123 14.44 -9.25 -0.94
N VAL A 124 15.15 -8.47 -0.13
CA VAL A 124 16.19 -7.56 -0.62
C VAL A 124 17.35 -8.35 -1.24
N ALA A 125 17.61 -8.14 -2.52
CA ALA A 125 18.80 -8.62 -3.22
C ALA A 125 20.06 -7.91 -2.68
N LEU A 126 21.16 -8.63 -2.66
CA LEU A 126 22.45 -8.16 -2.13
C LEU A 126 23.54 -8.20 -3.20
N GLU A 127 23.46 -9.16 -4.13
CA GLU A 127 24.48 -9.45 -5.12
C GLU A 127 23.95 -10.39 -6.20
N ALA A 128 24.28 -10.19 -7.46
CA ALA A 128 23.93 -11.05 -8.58
C ALA A 128 25.13 -11.34 -9.51
N ASP A 129 25.47 -12.62 -9.66
CA ASP A 129 26.54 -13.09 -10.55
C ASP A 129 25.99 -13.87 -11.73
N LEU A 130 26.37 -13.44 -12.93
CA LEU A 130 26.10 -14.06 -14.22
C LEU A 130 27.33 -14.85 -14.68
N VAL A 131 27.11 -16.10 -15.07
CA VAL A 131 28.17 -16.97 -15.62
C VAL A 131 27.70 -17.58 -16.94
N PHE A 132 28.46 -17.33 -18.01
CA PHE A 132 28.30 -18.03 -19.28
C PHE A 132 29.08 -19.35 -19.27
N ASN A 133 28.47 -20.40 -19.83
CA ASN A 133 29.02 -21.75 -19.86
C ASN A 133 30.18 -21.86 -20.87
N ASP A 134 31.19 -22.67 -20.58
CA ASP A 134 32.34 -22.96 -21.46
C ASP A 134 32.06 -24.03 -22.53
N ASN A 135 30.91 -24.71 -22.45
CA ASN A 135 30.59 -25.86 -23.29
C ASN A 135 29.93 -25.51 -24.64
N LEU A 136 29.80 -24.23 -24.98
CA LEU A 136 29.18 -23.79 -26.24
C LEU A 136 29.77 -22.50 -26.77
N ASP A 137 29.85 -22.42 -28.10
CA ASP A 137 30.16 -21.17 -28.79
C ASP A 137 28.91 -20.29 -28.86
N MET A 138 29.06 -18.99 -28.64
CA MET A 138 28.02 -17.98 -28.77
C MET A 138 28.08 -17.31 -30.16
N ALA A 139 26.94 -16.81 -30.64
CA ALA A 139 26.81 -16.08 -31.91
C ALA A 139 26.55 -14.58 -31.70
N THR A 140 27.07 -13.76 -32.63
CA THR A 140 26.74 -12.33 -32.69
C THR A 140 25.41 -12.08 -33.43
N ASP A 141 24.80 -10.92 -33.17
CA ASP A 141 23.60 -10.50 -33.89
C ASP A 141 23.84 -10.32 -35.39
N GLU A 142 25.03 -9.87 -35.79
CA GLU A 142 25.40 -9.74 -37.20
C GLU A 142 25.48 -11.11 -37.89
N GLU A 143 26.04 -12.12 -37.23
CA GLU A 143 26.11 -13.47 -37.78
C GLU A 143 24.72 -14.08 -37.96
N ILE A 144 23.84 -13.85 -37.00
CA ILE A 144 22.44 -14.30 -37.06
C ILE A 144 21.70 -13.56 -38.18
N ALA A 145 21.77 -12.23 -38.22
CA ALA A 145 21.09 -11.42 -39.23
C ALA A 145 21.60 -11.69 -40.66
N ALA A 146 22.89 -12.01 -40.81
CA ALA A 146 23.48 -12.40 -42.09
C ALA A 146 23.16 -13.85 -42.50
N GLY A 147 22.53 -14.65 -41.62
CA GLY A 147 22.30 -16.08 -41.83
C GLY A 147 23.59 -16.90 -41.89
N THR A 148 24.69 -16.36 -41.35
CA THR A 148 25.99 -17.03 -41.30
C THR A 148 26.21 -17.78 -39.99
N CYS A 149 25.35 -17.61 -38.99
CA CYS A 149 25.34 -18.43 -37.78
C CYS A 149 25.31 -19.92 -38.14
N GLN A 150 26.39 -20.63 -37.84
CA GLN A 150 26.53 -22.08 -38.01
C GLN A 150 26.46 -22.78 -36.65
N ASP A 151 26.36 -24.10 -36.70
CA ASP A 151 26.50 -24.99 -35.53
C ASP A 151 25.52 -24.69 -34.40
N GLU A 152 24.38 -24.09 -34.76
CA GLU A 152 23.24 -23.98 -33.86
C GLU A 152 23.55 -23.17 -32.56
N ARG A 153 24.47 -22.21 -32.65
CA ARG A 153 24.92 -21.36 -31.52
C ARG A 153 23.82 -20.42 -31.01
N PRO A 154 23.65 -20.22 -29.69
CA PRO A 154 22.72 -19.24 -29.15
C PRO A 154 23.23 -17.81 -29.32
N SER A 155 22.29 -16.85 -29.34
CA SER A 155 22.63 -15.41 -29.37
C SER A 155 23.20 -14.98 -28.02
N PHE A 156 24.38 -14.34 -28.05
CA PHE A 156 24.95 -13.74 -26.84
C PHE A 156 24.07 -12.63 -26.28
N ARG A 157 23.60 -11.70 -27.13
CA ARG A 157 22.78 -10.56 -26.66
C ARG A 157 21.46 -11.05 -26.07
N ALA A 158 20.78 -12.00 -26.71
CA ALA A 158 19.52 -12.53 -26.19
C ALA A 158 19.71 -13.22 -24.83
N THR A 159 20.76 -14.03 -24.71
CA THR A 159 21.11 -14.71 -23.44
C THR A 159 21.46 -13.68 -22.37
N ALA A 160 22.29 -12.70 -22.67
CA ALA A 160 22.66 -11.65 -21.73
C ALA A 160 21.43 -10.85 -21.25
N THR A 161 20.50 -10.49 -22.15
CA THR A 161 19.26 -9.81 -21.78
C THR A 161 18.42 -10.69 -20.83
N HIS A 162 18.29 -11.99 -21.12
CA HIS A 162 17.59 -12.95 -20.25
C HIS A 162 18.21 -13.01 -18.85
N GLU A 163 19.52 -13.25 -18.76
CA GLU A 163 20.20 -13.41 -17.48
C GLU A 163 20.17 -12.10 -16.64
N LEU A 164 20.22 -10.93 -17.28
CA LEU A 164 20.03 -9.66 -16.58
C LEU A 164 18.62 -9.50 -16.00
N GLY A 165 17.60 -10.14 -16.60
CA GLY A 165 16.26 -10.21 -16.02
C GLY A 165 16.24 -10.98 -14.70
N HIS A 166 16.97 -12.08 -14.60
CA HIS A 166 17.18 -12.80 -13.33
C HIS A 166 17.93 -11.95 -12.30
N ALA A 167 18.93 -11.17 -12.72
CA ALA A 167 19.62 -10.25 -11.82
C ALA A 167 18.66 -9.20 -11.26
N LEU A 168 17.67 -8.79 -12.05
CA LEU A 168 16.57 -7.92 -11.63
C LEU A 168 15.50 -8.67 -10.79
N GLY A 169 15.54 -9.99 -10.65
CA GLY A 169 14.58 -10.76 -9.83
C GLY A 169 13.38 -11.33 -10.57
N LEU A 170 13.40 -11.28 -11.90
CA LEU A 170 12.45 -12.00 -12.74
C LEU A 170 12.85 -13.48 -12.81
N GLY A 171 11.89 -14.39 -12.70
CA GLY A 171 12.10 -15.80 -13.03
C GLY A 171 11.65 -16.09 -14.46
N HIS A 172 11.65 -17.36 -14.83
CA HIS A 172 11.22 -17.73 -16.17
C HIS A 172 9.72 -17.47 -16.38
N ALA A 173 9.37 -16.87 -17.52
CA ALA A 173 7.98 -16.65 -17.94
C ALA A 173 7.23 -17.97 -18.19
N CYS A 174 7.98 -19.00 -18.59
CA CYS A 174 7.47 -20.33 -18.90
C CYS A 174 8.57 -21.35 -18.60
N GLU A 175 8.22 -22.52 -18.08
CA GLU A 175 9.18 -23.60 -17.85
C GLU A 175 9.00 -24.79 -18.80
N ARG A 176 10.04 -25.62 -18.86
CA ARG A 176 10.02 -26.83 -19.71
C ARG A 176 8.89 -27.78 -19.31
N GLY A 177 7.96 -27.98 -20.24
CA GLY A 177 6.86 -28.94 -20.09
C GLY A 177 5.60 -28.36 -19.46
N GLU A 178 5.56 -27.04 -19.28
CA GLU A 178 4.37 -26.29 -18.94
C GLU A 178 3.55 -25.96 -20.20
N ASP A 179 2.24 -25.75 -20.02
CA ASP A 179 1.31 -25.30 -21.07
C ASP A 179 1.21 -23.78 -20.97
N CYS A 180 2.10 -23.09 -21.67
CA CYS A 180 2.28 -21.64 -21.60
C CYS A 180 1.46 -20.95 -22.68
N ASP A 181 0.97 -19.74 -22.39
CA ASP A 181 0.37 -18.93 -23.44
C ASP A 181 1.44 -18.35 -24.39
N PRO A 182 1.04 -17.90 -25.59
CA PRO A 182 1.98 -17.42 -26.59
C PRO A 182 2.78 -16.17 -26.19
N LEU A 183 2.32 -15.37 -25.21
CA LEU A 183 3.07 -14.21 -24.73
C LEU A 183 4.27 -14.68 -23.90
N ALA A 184 4.04 -15.59 -22.95
CA ALA A 184 5.08 -16.21 -22.16
C ALA A 184 6.09 -16.99 -23.04
N GLU A 185 5.64 -17.67 -24.11
CA GLU A 185 6.55 -18.36 -25.03
C GLU A 185 7.46 -17.41 -25.84
N ALA A 186 6.97 -16.21 -26.13
CA ALA A 186 7.70 -15.18 -26.87
C ALA A 186 8.59 -14.30 -25.98
N ALA A 187 8.44 -14.40 -24.65
CA ALA A 187 9.13 -13.57 -23.69
C ALA A 187 10.65 -13.76 -23.72
N THR A 188 11.37 -12.68 -23.38
CA THR A 188 12.82 -12.73 -23.15
C THR A 188 13.13 -13.71 -22.03
N MET A 189 12.34 -13.68 -20.97
CA MET A 189 12.45 -14.56 -19.80
C MET A 189 11.94 -15.99 -20.02
N ASN A 190 11.58 -16.41 -21.23
CA ASN A 190 11.29 -17.82 -21.47
C ASN A 190 12.58 -18.67 -21.40
N TRP A 191 12.54 -19.79 -20.68
CA TRP A 191 13.68 -20.65 -20.30
C TRP A 191 14.57 -21.14 -21.46
N THR A 192 14.09 -21.07 -22.70
CA THR A 192 14.82 -21.55 -23.89
C THR A 192 14.78 -20.56 -25.03
N VAL A 193 15.94 -20.07 -25.48
CA VAL A 193 16.06 -19.31 -26.74
C VAL A 193 16.34 -20.25 -27.91
N GLY A 194 15.79 -19.94 -29.08
CA GLY A 194 16.11 -20.64 -30.31
C GLY A 194 17.61 -20.55 -30.64
N GLN A 195 18.11 -21.56 -31.34
CA GLN A 195 19.47 -21.52 -31.89
C GLN A 195 19.51 -20.51 -33.03
N CYS A 196 20.58 -19.72 -33.11
CA CYS A 196 20.70 -18.62 -34.06
C CYS A 196 19.47 -17.67 -34.04
N ASP A 197 18.93 -17.41 -32.85
CA ASP A 197 17.76 -16.55 -32.64
C ASP A 197 18.12 -15.36 -31.73
N SER A 198 17.95 -14.15 -32.25
CA SER A 198 18.16 -12.89 -31.52
C SER A 198 16.85 -12.12 -31.27
N SER A 199 15.70 -12.74 -31.52
CA SER A 199 14.38 -12.11 -31.32
C SER A 199 14.12 -11.73 -29.86
N ARG A 200 14.78 -12.40 -28.92
CA ARG A 200 14.68 -12.18 -27.46
C ARG A 200 15.72 -11.23 -26.89
N SER A 201 16.36 -10.45 -27.75
CA SER A 201 17.27 -9.40 -27.32
C SER A 201 16.55 -8.07 -27.04
N THR A 202 15.22 -8.06 -27.05
CA THR A 202 14.34 -6.93 -26.76
C THR A 202 13.18 -7.42 -25.90
N LEU A 203 12.73 -6.61 -24.95
CA LEU A 203 11.66 -6.99 -24.03
C LEU A 203 10.33 -7.19 -24.76
N SER A 204 9.61 -8.22 -24.35
CA SER A 204 8.21 -8.43 -24.67
C SER A 204 7.31 -7.74 -23.64
N VAL A 205 6.01 -7.68 -23.92
CA VAL A 205 5.02 -7.16 -22.96
C VAL A 205 5.06 -7.94 -21.64
N ASP A 206 5.26 -9.26 -21.67
CA ASP A 206 5.32 -10.09 -20.46
C ASP A 206 6.55 -9.73 -19.61
N ASP A 207 7.70 -9.45 -20.24
CA ASP A 207 8.92 -9.02 -19.54
C ASP A 207 8.76 -7.63 -18.91
N GLU A 208 8.11 -6.70 -19.62
CA GLU A 208 7.82 -5.35 -19.12
C GLU A 208 6.81 -5.36 -17.97
N GLU A 209 5.75 -6.19 -18.07
CA GLU A 209 4.78 -6.44 -16.99
C GLU A 209 5.51 -7.01 -15.79
N GLY A 210 6.37 -8.01 -16.04
CA GLY A 210 7.39 -8.61 -15.18
C GLY A 210 8.16 -7.58 -14.34
N LEU A 211 8.76 -6.63 -15.01
CA LEU A 211 9.53 -5.62 -14.32
C LEU A 211 8.64 -4.60 -13.59
N PHE A 212 7.45 -4.31 -14.12
CA PHE A 212 6.49 -3.37 -13.56
C PHE A 212 5.88 -3.82 -12.23
N VAL A 213 5.55 -5.09 -11.99
CA VAL A 213 5.04 -5.44 -10.64
C VAL A 213 6.16 -5.45 -9.60
N LEU A 214 7.39 -5.77 -10.00
CA LEU A 214 8.51 -5.79 -9.07
C LEU A 214 8.96 -4.36 -8.69
N TYR A 215 9.08 -3.50 -9.70
CA TYR A 215 9.71 -2.16 -9.59
C TYR A 215 8.86 -1.01 -10.13
N GLY A 216 7.68 -1.29 -10.63
CA GLY A 216 6.68 -0.28 -10.92
C GLY A 216 6.12 0.32 -9.62
N PRO A 217 5.37 1.40 -9.76
CA PRO A 217 5.11 2.30 -8.66
C PRO A 217 4.09 1.69 -7.69
N GLU A 218 4.60 1.17 -6.58
CA GLU A 218 4.03 1.46 -5.26
C GLU A 218 4.83 2.56 -4.51
N ALA A 219 5.97 3.05 -5.05
CA ALA A 219 6.91 3.87 -4.27
C ALA A 219 7.32 5.25 -4.82
N ASP A 220 7.32 5.54 -6.13
CA ASP A 220 7.56 6.92 -6.59
C ASP A 220 6.86 7.24 -7.92
N PHE A 221 5.86 8.11 -7.84
CA PHE A 221 4.98 8.52 -8.93
C PHE A 221 5.40 9.89 -9.49
N ALA A 222 6.65 10.03 -9.93
CA ALA A 222 7.13 11.27 -10.52
C ALA A 222 6.53 11.58 -11.92
N THR A 223 5.84 10.62 -12.56
CA THR A 223 5.32 10.75 -13.94
C THR A 223 3.85 10.40 -14.15
N VAL A 224 3.17 9.84 -13.14
CA VAL A 224 1.73 9.48 -13.20
C VAL A 224 1.03 10.02 -11.96
N GLU A 225 0.00 10.84 -12.11
CA GLU A 225 -0.79 11.28 -10.96
C GLU A 225 -1.71 10.14 -10.50
N LEU A 226 -1.65 9.80 -9.20
CA LEU A 226 -2.58 8.85 -8.58
C LEU A 226 -4.04 9.31 -8.79
N PRO A 227 -5.00 8.37 -8.86
CA PRO A 227 -6.39 8.73 -8.92
C PRO A 227 -6.76 9.61 -7.71
N THR A 228 -7.49 10.69 -7.96
CA THR A 228 -8.02 11.53 -6.90
C THR A 228 -9.47 11.84 -7.17
N CYS A 229 -10.29 11.78 -6.13
CA CYS A 229 -11.67 12.24 -6.17
C CYS A 229 -11.85 13.49 -5.32
N ALA A 230 -12.59 14.48 -5.80
CA ALA A 230 -12.92 15.65 -5.00
C ALA A 230 -14.25 16.28 -5.45
N GLY A 231 -14.85 17.09 -4.59
CA GLY A 231 -15.97 17.93 -4.94
C GLY A 231 -15.60 19.03 -5.94
N LEU A 232 -16.59 19.76 -6.42
CA LEU A 232 -16.43 20.76 -7.49
C LEU A 232 -15.46 21.90 -7.13
N ALA A 233 -15.21 22.17 -5.85
CA ALA A 233 -14.23 23.13 -5.37
C ALA A 233 -12.98 22.48 -4.75
N GLY A 234 -12.77 21.18 -4.98
CA GLY A 234 -11.63 20.42 -4.48
C GLY A 234 -11.80 19.86 -3.06
N GLU A 235 -12.98 19.96 -2.48
CA GLU A 235 -13.28 19.48 -1.13
C GLU A 235 -13.37 17.94 -1.05
N LYS A 236 -12.88 17.38 0.06
CA LYS A 236 -13.04 15.94 0.39
C LYS A 236 -14.26 15.67 1.27
N ALA A 237 -14.99 16.71 1.66
CA ALA A 237 -16.23 16.61 2.44
C ALA A 237 -17.23 17.66 1.97
N GLY A 238 -18.49 17.27 1.76
CA GLY A 238 -19.51 18.16 1.22
C GLY A 238 -20.94 17.74 1.53
N ALA A 239 -21.87 18.69 1.40
CA ALA A 239 -23.28 18.47 1.69
C ALA A 239 -23.94 17.48 0.72
N LEU A 240 -24.91 16.72 1.21
CA LEU A 240 -25.75 15.89 0.35
C LEU A 240 -26.71 16.72 -0.54
N PRO A 241 -26.94 16.29 -1.80
CA PRO A 241 -26.20 15.26 -2.53
C PRO A 241 -24.78 15.76 -2.86
N PHE A 242 -23.77 14.94 -2.57
CA PHE A 242 -22.37 15.33 -2.74
C PHE A 242 -21.84 14.84 -4.09
N ALA A 243 -21.73 15.76 -5.04
CA ALA A 243 -21.19 15.50 -6.37
C ALA A 243 -19.66 15.59 -6.36
N VAL A 244 -18.99 14.59 -6.92
CA VAL A 244 -17.54 14.52 -7.04
C VAL A 244 -17.12 14.20 -8.46
N THR A 245 -15.94 14.70 -8.81
CA THR A 245 -15.19 14.27 -9.99
C THR A 245 -13.99 13.46 -9.52
N CYS A 246 -13.81 12.32 -10.15
CA CYS A 246 -12.68 11.43 -9.96
C CYS A 246 -11.86 11.40 -11.24
N ASP A 247 -10.55 11.60 -11.13
CA ASP A 247 -9.67 11.64 -12.29
C ASP A 247 -8.27 11.13 -11.92
N ALA A 248 -7.55 10.63 -12.92
CA ALA A 248 -6.14 10.35 -12.83
C ALA A 248 -5.43 10.78 -14.12
N ALA A 249 -4.55 11.77 -14.00
CA ALA A 249 -3.91 12.36 -15.16
C ALA A 249 -3.06 11.31 -15.92
N GLY A 250 -3.29 11.20 -17.22
CA GLY A 250 -2.57 10.27 -18.10
C GLY A 250 -3.23 8.90 -18.25
N ALA A 251 -4.31 8.60 -17.53
CA ALA A 251 -5.09 7.38 -17.75
C ALA A 251 -5.90 7.46 -19.06
N SER A 252 -5.97 6.37 -19.82
CA SER A 252 -6.80 6.26 -21.03
C SER A 252 -8.18 5.66 -20.80
N GLY A 253 -8.38 4.99 -19.67
CA GLY A 253 -9.62 4.28 -19.33
C GLY A 253 -9.44 3.40 -18.09
N GLY A 254 -10.51 2.74 -17.67
CA GLY A 254 -10.51 1.86 -16.50
C GLY A 254 -11.86 1.83 -15.80
N SER A 255 -11.89 1.31 -14.58
CA SER A 255 -13.09 1.20 -13.75
C SER A 255 -12.89 1.80 -12.36
N TRP A 256 -13.97 2.33 -11.79
CA TRP A 256 -14.01 2.92 -10.46
C TRP A 256 -15.09 2.23 -9.64
N ASP A 257 -14.74 1.73 -8.47
CA ASP A 257 -15.69 1.43 -7.38
C ASP A 257 -15.82 2.68 -6.51
N MET A 258 -17.03 3.23 -6.40
CA MET A 258 -17.27 4.46 -5.63
C MET A 258 -17.42 4.21 -4.12
N GLY A 259 -17.39 2.95 -3.67
CA GLY A 259 -17.51 2.58 -2.26
C GLY A 259 -18.94 2.63 -1.71
N ASP A 260 -19.93 3.04 -2.51
CA ASP A 260 -21.36 2.98 -2.20
C ASP A 260 -22.08 1.84 -2.93
N GLY A 261 -21.32 0.97 -3.60
CA GLY A 261 -21.81 -0.14 -4.42
C GLY A 261 -22.05 0.21 -5.89
N ALA A 262 -21.82 1.46 -6.31
CA ALA A 262 -21.79 1.84 -7.71
C ALA A 262 -20.41 1.60 -8.34
N THR A 263 -20.41 1.21 -9.62
CA THR A 263 -19.20 1.11 -10.45
C THR A 263 -19.37 1.98 -11.69
N VAL A 264 -18.33 2.72 -12.06
CA VAL A 264 -18.32 3.63 -13.21
C VAL A 264 -17.05 3.44 -14.04
N ASP A 265 -17.16 3.41 -15.37
CA ASP A 265 -16.03 3.22 -16.27
C ASP A 265 -15.56 4.55 -16.89
N GLY A 266 -14.25 4.75 -16.97
CA GLY A 266 -13.61 5.91 -17.59
C GLY A 266 -12.27 6.29 -16.95
N GLY A 267 -11.44 7.05 -17.68
CA GLY A 267 -10.21 7.64 -17.10
C GLY A 267 -10.50 8.80 -16.15
N SER A 268 -11.62 9.51 -16.40
CA SER A 268 -12.22 10.49 -15.50
C SER A 268 -13.71 10.23 -15.44
N VAL A 269 -14.29 10.25 -14.22
CA VAL A 269 -15.70 9.95 -13.97
C VAL A 269 -16.32 10.97 -13.01
N GLU A 270 -17.63 11.15 -13.11
CA GLU A 270 -18.43 11.90 -12.15
C GLU A 270 -19.33 10.95 -11.36
N HIS A 271 -19.50 11.21 -10.06
CA HIS A 271 -20.39 10.45 -9.20
C HIS A 271 -21.10 11.35 -8.20
N THR A 272 -22.24 10.92 -7.67
CA THR A 272 -23.00 11.68 -6.67
C THR A 272 -23.43 10.77 -5.53
N TYR A 273 -22.94 11.07 -4.32
CA TYR A 273 -23.38 10.40 -3.10
C TYR A 273 -24.67 11.02 -2.59
N THR A 274 -25.69 10.21 -2.39
CA THR A 274 -27.01 10.64 -1.89
C THR A 274 -27.27 10.24 -0.44
N GLU A 275 -26.42 9.40 0.13
CA GLU A 275 -26.50 8.95 1.52
C GLU A 275 -25.29 9.45 2.32
N ALA A 276 -25.50 9.71 3.61
CA ALA A 276 -24.43 10.18 4.48
C ALA A 276 -23.46 9.04 4.77
N GLY A 277 -22.15 9.33 4.72
CA GLY A 277 -21.15 8.30 4.93
C GLY A 277 -19.74 8.75 4.61
N VAL A 278 -18.80 7.85 4.90
CA VAL A 278 -17.41 7.95 4.45
C VAL A 278 -17.22 6.91 3.36
N TYR A 279 -16.82 7.36 2.18
CA TYR A 279 -16.60 6.53 1.00
C TYR A 279 -15.12 6.54 0.65
N ALA A 280 -14.59 5.40 0.23
CA ALA A 280 -13.21 5.26 -0.23
C ALA A 280 -13.25 4.74 -1.67
N PRO A 281 -13.32 5.63 -2.67
CA PRO A 281 -13.33 5.22 -4.05
C PRO A 281 -12.03 4.51 -4.41
N TYR A 282 -12.13 3.46 -5.20
CA TYR A 282 -11.01 2.64 -5.65
C TYR A 282 -11.05 2.55 -7.18
N ALA A 283 -9.94 2.84 -7.84
CA ALA A 283 -9.86 2.87 -9.29
C ALA A 283 -8.85 1.85 -9.79
N CYS A 284 -9.14 1.18 -10.90
CA CYS A 284 -8.21 0.41 -11.70
C CYS A 284 -8.13 1.04 -13.09
N LEU A 285 -7.00 1.66 -13.42
CA LEU A 285 -6.86 2.56 -14.58
C LEU A 285 -5.69 2.18 -15.47
N THR A 286 -5.91 2.23 -16.79
CA THR A 286 -4.92 1.97 -17.82
C THR A 286 -4.09 3.21 -18.16
N TYR A 287 -2.77 3.12 -18.14
CA TYR A 287 -1.86 4.21 -18.48
C TYR A 287 -1.03 3.90 -19.73
N PRO A 288 -1.32 4.54 -20.89
CA PRO A 288 -0.54 4.31 -22.12
C PRO A 288 0.93 4.71 -21.99
N THR A 289 1.25 5.66 -21.13
CA THR A 289 2.64 6.06 -20.82
C THR A 289 3.40 4.98 -20.06
N CYS A 290 2.69 4.04 -19.45
CA CYS A 290 3.22 2.91 -18.71
C CYS A 290 2.91 1.60 -19.45
N GLY A 291 3.23 1.50 -20.75
CA GLY A 291 3.02 0.27 -21.51
C GLY A 291 1.55 -0.16 -21.71
N GLY A 292 0.58 0.62 -21.23
CA GLY A 292 -0.82 0.20 -21.19
C GLY A 292 -1.18 -0.64 -19.97
N PHE A 293 -0.37 -0.60 -18.90
CA PHE A 293 -0.66 -1.32 -17.66
C PHE A 293 -1.83 -0.72 -16.91
N GLU A 294 -2.55 -1.60 -16.21
CA GLU A 294 -3.61 -1.24 -15.27
C GLU A 294 -3.01 -1.04 -13.87
N LEU A 295 -3.20 0.14 -13.30
CA LEU A 295 -2.83 0.47 -11.93
C LEU A 295 -4.09 0.60 -11.09
N CYS A 296 -4.14 -0.12 -9.97
CA CYS A 296 -5.24 -0.02 -9.04
C CYS A 296 -4.86 0.71 -7.74
N ALA A 297 -5.61 1.74 -7.36
CA ALA A 297 -5.34 2.54 -6.16
C ALA A 297 -6.61 3.18 -5.56
N GLU A 298 -6.57 3.46 -4.25
CA GLU A 298 -7.58 4.28 -3.59
C GLU A 298 -7.45 5.77 -3.98
N ALA A 299 -8.58 6.42 -4.26
CA ALA A 299 -8.63 7.84 -4.64
C ALA A 299 -8.83 8.81 -3.45
N GLY A 300 -8.71 8.26 -2.24
CA GLY A 300 -8.81 8.94 -0.95
C GLY A 300 -10.23 9.01 -0.38
N PRO A 301 -10.37 9.14 0.96
CA PRO A 301 -11.67 9.15 1.60
C PRO A 301 -12.46 10.42 1.29
N LEU A 302 -13.76 10.25 1.04
CA LEU A 302 -14.74 11.30 0.83
C LEU A 302 -15.80 11.22 1.91
N SER A 303 -16.22 12.37 2.46
CA SER A 303 -17.29 12.44 3.45
C SER A 303 -18.51 13.14 2.88
N ALA A 304 -19.57 12.36 2.64
CA ALA A 304 -20.86 12.91 2.27
C ALA A 304 -21.62 13.29 3.54
N CYS A 305 -21.81 14.59 3.74
CA CYS A 305 -22.22 15.16 5.01
C CYS A 305 -23.75 15.36 5.09
N PRO A 306 -24.39 14.85 6.16
CA PRO A 306 -25.79 15.18 6.44
C PRO A 306 -25.92 16.62 6.95
N GLU A 307 -27.15 17.10 7.06
CA GLU A 307 -27.45 18.27 7.91
C GLU A 307 -26.95 18.00 9.34
N LEU A 308 -26.20 18.93 9.92
CA LEU A 308 -25.68 18.76 11.27
C LEU A 308 -26.82 18.83 12.29
N ALA A 309 -26.87 17.84 13.16
CA ALA A 309 -27.75 17.80 14.32
C ALA A 309 -26.89 17.53 15.56
N ALA A 310 -26.60 18.60 16.30
CA ALA A 310 -25.76 18.55 17.48
C ALA A 310 -26.44 17.73 18.57
N ASP A 311 -25.72 16.76 19.11
CA ASP A 311 -26.21 15.91 20.19
C ASP A 311 -25.07 15.61 21.18
N PHE A 312 -25.42 15.45 22.45
CA PHE A 312 -24.44 15.09 23.47
C PHE A 312 -25.04 14.35 24.67
N ASP A 313 -24.19 13.57 25.32
CA ASP A 313 -24.42 13.09 26.67
C ASP A 313 -23.64 13.94 27.67
N ALA A 314 -24.21 14.14 28.86
CA ALA A 314 -23.53 14.74 30.00
C ALA A 314 -23.64 13.85 31.23
N GLU A 315 -22.50 13.60 31.86
CA GLU A 315 -22.34 12.68 32.98
C GLU A 315 -21.66 13.41 34.16
N PRO A 316 -22.39 13.67 35.25
CA PRO A 316 -21.81 14.05 36.52
C PRO A 316 -20.95 12.90 37.06
N LEU A 317 -19.70 13.19 37.39
CA LEU A 317 -18.75 12.23 37.97
C LEU A 317 -18.65 12.46 39.49
N ALA A 318 -17.83 11.65 40.17
CA ALA A 318 -17.62 11.80 41.60
C ALA A 318 -17.02 13.19 41.95
N GLY A 319 -17.56 13.80 43.02
CA GLY A 319 -17.17 15.15 43.41
C GLY A 319 -17.85 16.21 42.53
N ASP A 320 -17.07 17.20 42.11
CA ASP A 320 -17.54 18.33 41.30
C ASP A 320 -17.09 18.20 39.83
N ALA A 321 -16.82 16.98 39.36
CA ALA A 321 -16.41 16.74 37.98
C ALA A 321 -17.63 16.50 37.06
N LEU A 322 -17.59 17.08 35.86
CA LEU A 322 -18.58 16.91 34.80
C LEU A 322 -17.88 16.48 33.52
N ARG A 323 -18.39 15.42 32.88
CA ARG A 323 -17.93 14.95 31.58
C ARG A 323 -19.04 15.10 30.55
N VAL A 324 -18.72 15.64 29.38
CA VAL A 324 -19.63 15.79 28.25
C VAL A 324 -19.03 15.12 27.01
N VAL A 325 -19.86 14.41 26.26
CA VAL A 325 -19.45 13.54 25.15
C VAL A 325 -20.28 13.88 23.93
N ASN A 326 -19.63 14.26 22.83
CA ASN A 326 -20.33 14.54 21.57
C ASN A 326 -20.94 13.24 21.01
N ARG A 327 -22.24 13.29 20.70
CA ARG A 327 -23.05 12.21 20.11
C ARG A 327 -23.59 12.54 18.73
N THR A 328 -23.17 13.66 18.14
CA THR A 328 -23.54 14.07 16.78
C THR A 328 -23.32 12.93 15.79
N ASP A 329 -24.39 12.49 15.14
CA ASP A 329 -24.37 11.42 14.15
C ASP A 329 -23.96 11.95 12.77
N ALA A 330 -22.67 12.22 12.62
CA ALA A 330 -22.08 12.67 11.36
C ALA A 330 -20.62 12.18 11.24
N PRO A 331 -20.09 12.00 10.01
CA PRO A 331 -18.67 11.77 9.82
C PRO A 331 -17.83 12.88 10.48
N ALA A 332 -16.69 12.54 11.09
CA ALA A 332 -15.86 13.51 11.79
C ALA A 332 -15.40 14.67 10.86
N ALA A 333 -15.10 14.37 9.60
CA ALA A 333 -14.73 15.38 8.60
C ALA A 333 -15.89 16.31 8.19
N CYS A 334 -17.12 16.05 8.64
CA CYS A 334 -18.26 16.95 8.48
C CYS A 334 -18.38 17.98 9.60
N ILE A 335 -17.53 17.91 10.64
CA ILE A 335 -17.49 18.86 11.76
C ILE A 335 -16.15 19.60 11.71
N ASN A 336 -16.17 20.80 11.16
CA ASN A 336 -15.00 21.67 11.02
C ASN A 336 -14.66 22.43 12.30
N ALA A 337 -15.68 22.72 13.11
CA ALA A 337 -15.50 23.35 14.42
C ALA A 337 -16.51 22.79 15.42
N LEU A 338 -16.05 22.67 16.66
CA LEU A 338 -16.81 22.22 17.80
C LEU A 338 -16.46 23.11 19.00
N LEU A 339 -17.48 23.57 19.72
CA LEU A 339 -17.31 24.37 20.93
C LEU A 339 -18.29 23.92 22.01
N TRP A 340 -17.72 23.50 23.14
CA TRP A 340 -18.42 23.33 24.39
C TRP A 340 -18.42 24.63 25.18
N THR A 341 -19.54 24.94 25.83
CA THR A 341 -19.63 25.97 26.87
C THR A 341 -20.37 25.39 28.06
N VAL A 342 -19.77 25.47 29.25
CA VAL A 342 -20.41 25.14 30.53
C VAL A 342 -20.61 26.44 31.29
N ALA A 343 -21.85 26.76 31.63
CA ALA A 343 -22.22 27.94 32.41
C ALA A 343 -22.99 27.54 33.67
N ASP A 344 -22.95 28.39 34.70
CA ASP A 344 -23.81 28.23 35.87
C ASP A 344 -25.26 28.65 35.58
N ALA A 345 -26.13 28.50 36.58
CA ALA A 345 -27.54 28.87 36.49
C ALA A 345 -27.80 30.38 36.28
N ALA A 346 -26.80 31.25 36.52
CA ALA A 346 -26.89 32.68 36.22
C ALA A 346 -26.45 33.00 34.78
N GLY A 347 -25.89 32.03 34.07
CA GLY A 347 -25.32 32.18 32.73
C GLY A 347 -23.86 32.60 32.73
N ASP A 348 -23.19 32.60 33.88
CA ASP A 348 -21.77 32.90 33.97
C ASP A 348 -20.97 31.68 33.49
N ARG A 349 -20.07 31.90 32.52
CA ARG A 349 -19.26 30.84 31.91
C ARG A 349 -18.22 30.32 32.90
N ILE A 350 -18.23 29.00 33.09
CA ILE A 350 -17.26 28.26 33.91
C ILE A 350 -16.10 27.77 33.04
N THR A 351 -16.42 27.12 31.93
CA THR A 351 -15.43 26.47 31.06
C THR A 351 -15.86 26.55 29.60
N GLU A 352 -14.88 26.52 28.70
CA GLU A 352 -15.06 26.22 27.28
C GLU A 352 -14.06 25.15 26.84
N GLY A 353 -14.32 24.48 25.73
CA GLY A 353 -13.40 23.50 25.16
C GLY A 353 -13.80 23.12 23.74
N GLU A 354 -12.81 22.69 22.95
CA GLU A 354 -12.99 22.36 21.53
C GLU A 354 -12.71 20.87 21.25
N ASP A 355 -12.32 20.12 22.28
CA ASP A 355 -12.10 18.68 22.20
C ASP A 355 -13.42 17.94 21.91
N TRP A 356 -13.33 16.82 21.19
CA TRP A 356 -14.49 15.97 20.87
C TRP A 356 -15.32 15.60 22.12
N ASN A 357 -14.63 15.41 23.24
CA ASN A 357 -15.22 15.24 24.56
C ASN A 357 -14.54 16.21 25.53
N LEU A 358 -15.29 16.80 26.44
CA LEU A 358 -14.78 17.72 27.45
C LEU A 358 -14.99 17.12 28.85
N SER A 359 -13.99 17.27 29.72
CA SER A 359 -14.12 16.99 31.16
C SER A 359 -13.68 18.24 31.92
N THR A 360 -14.49 18.68 32.89
CA THR A 360 -14.23 19.91 33.65
C THR A 360 -14.67 19.77 35.10
N GLU A 361 -14.12 20.61 35.98
CA GLU A 361 -14.56 20.76 37.37
C GLU A 361 -15.47 21.98 37.49
N VAL A 362 -16.60 21.81 38.17
CA VAL A 362 -17.54 22.89 38.46
C VAL A 362 -17.35 23.42 39.90
N PRO A 363 -17.80 24.64 40.23
CA PRO A 363 -17.53 25.26 41.55
C PRO A 363 -18.18 24.56 42.77
N GLY A 364 -19.06 23.58 42.55
CA GLY A 364 -19.72 22.79 43.60
C GLY A 364 -20.99 22.11 43.11
N PRO A 365 -21.79 21.51 44.02
CA PRO A 365 -23.10 20.96 43.66
C PRO A 365 -24.05 22.04 43.10
N GLY A 366 -24.71 21.77 41.98
CA GLY A 366 -25.53 22.75 41.29
C GLY A 366 -26.14 22.25 39.97
N VAL A 367 -26.87 23.14 39.29
CA VAL A 367 -27.34 22.94 37.92
C VAL A 367 -26.47 23.78 37.00
N TYR A 368 -25.95 23.15 35.95
CA TYR A 368 -25.04 23.73 34.98
C TYR A 368 -25.63 23.60 33.59
N THR A 369 -25.65 24.69 32.84
CA THR A 369 -26.10 24.71 31.46
C THR A 369 -24.92 24.36 30.56
N VAL A 370 -25.05 23.24 29.84
CA VAL A 370 -24.06 22.78 28.86
C VAL A 370 -24.58 23.10 27.47
N THR A 371 -23.75 23.75 26.66
CA THR A 371 -24.03 24.05 25.26
C THR A 371 -22.95 23.43 24.38
N LEU A 372 -23.36 22.68 23.37
CA LEU A 372 -22.52 22.20 22.27
C LEU A 372 -22.89 22.98 21.01
N SER A 373 -21.91 23.63 20.39
CA SER A 373 -22.06 24.23 19.06
C SER A 373 -21.12 23.56 18.09
N ILE A 374 -21.63 23.10 16.95
CA ILE A 374 -20.86 22.48 15.87
C ILE A 374 -21.08 23.23 14.56
N SER A 375 -20.08 23.23 13.69
CA SER A 375 -20.22 23.73 12.33
C SER A 375 -19.39 22.94 11.33
N GLY A 376 -19.78 22.97 10.07
CA GLY A 376 -19.20 22.16 9.01
C GLY A 376 -19.71 22.56 7.62
N PRO A 377 -19.46 21.73 6.59
CA PRO A 377 -19.85 22.02 5.21
C PRO A 377 -21.36 22.24 5.01
N THR A 378 -22.20 21.69 5.89
CA THR A 378 -23.67 21.78 5.79
C THR A 378 -24.28 22.90 6.62
N GLY A 379 -23.47 23.68 7.34
CA GLY A 379 -23.91 24.76 8.20
C GLY A 379 -23.45 24.57 9.64
N SER A 380 -24.28 24.97 10.61
CA SER A 380 -23.98 24.88 12.03
C SER A 380 -25.23 24.53 12.81
N ASP A 381 -25.06 23.81 13.92
CA ASP A 381 -26.13 23.52 14.86
C ASP A 381 -25.67 23.68 16.31
N THR A 382 -26.61 23.98 17.20
CA THR A 382 -26.36 24.20 18.62
C THR A 382 -27.42 23.51 19.47
N VAL A 383 -26.97 22.73 20.44
CA VAL A 383 -27.83 22.08 21.44
C VAL A 383 -27.42 22.51 22.85
N THR A 384 -28.41 22.70 23.71
CA THR A 384 -28.23 23.11 25.12
C THR A 384 -29.04 22.20 26.04
N ALA A 385 -28.43 21.77 27.15
CA ALA A 385 -29.11 21.02 28.20
C ALA A 385 -28.60 21.40 29.59
N ASP A 386 -29.51 21.34 30.58
CA ASP A 386 -29.17 21.54 31.99
C ASP A 386 -28.78 20.22 32.65
N VAL A 387 -27.65 20.22 33.35
CA VAL A 387 -27.05 19.05 33.99
C VAL A 387 -26.87 19.31 35.47
N ARG A 388 -27.36 18.39 36.30
CA ARG A 388 -27.23 18.50 37.76
C ARG A 388 -25.98 17.77 38.24
N VAL A 389 -25.08 18.48 38.91
CA VAL A 389 -23.87 17.92 39.56
C VAL A 389 -24.04 17.95 41.08
N GLY A 390 -23.60 16.88 41.75
CA GLY A 390 -23.73 16.71 43.20
C GLY A 390 -25.03 16.02 43.64
N PRO A 391 -25.23 15.82 44.96
CA PRO A 391 -26.35 15.05 45.48
C PRO A 391 -27.71 15.69 45.13
N GLU A 392 -28.71 14.83 44.89
CA GLU A 392 -30.11 15.24 44.81
C GLU A 392 -30.49 15.97 46.12
N PRO A 393 -31.24 17.08 46.06
CA PRO A 393 -31.49 17.87 47.27
C PRO A 393 -32.36 16.99 48.17
N GLU A 394 -32.01 16.90 49.45
CA GLU A 394 -32.91 16.22 50.38
C GLU A 394 -34.29 16.91 50.30
N PRO A 395 -35.39 16.15 50.16
CA PRO A 395 -36.71 16.72 50.14
C PRO A 395 -36.87 17.56 51.42
N GLU A 396 -37.23 18.84 51.26
CA GLU A 396 -37.45 19.71 52.41
C GLU A 396 -38.46 19.04 53.35
N ASP A 397 -38.01 18.66 54.56
CA ASP A 397 -38.89 18.17 55.61
C ASP A 397 -39.91 19.27 55.92
N PRO A 398 -41.21 19.13 55.58
CA PRO A 398 -42.19 20.19 55.81
C PRO A 398 -42.57 20.32 57.29
N GLY A 399 -41.92 19.57 58.20
CA GLY A 399 -42.40 19.35 59.56
C GLY A 399 -41.42 19.74 60.65
N GLY A 400 -41.12 21.03 60.78
CA GLY A 400 -40.62 21.54 62.05
C GLY A 400 -41.52 21.13 63.23
N ARG A 401 -40.91 20.46 64.22
CA ARG A 401 -41.32 20.20 65.63
C ARG A 401 -41.63 18.74 65.97
N CYS A 402 -40.72 18.13 66.72
CA CYS A 402 -41.03 17.58 68.04
C CYS A 402 -39.80 17.69 68.94
N ALA A 403 -39.92 18.51 69.99
CA ALA A 403 -38.97 18.55 71.08
C ALA A 403 -39.04 17.22 71.86
N ALA A 404 -37.98 16.42 71.81
CA ALA A 404 -37.80 15.31 72.73
C ALA A 404 -37.22 15.88 74.05
N ALA A 405 -38.03 15.82 75.11
CA ALA A 405 -37.58 16.07 76.47
C ALA A 405 -36.64 14.94 76.95
N PRO A 406 -35.72 15.21 77.91
CA PRO A 406 -34.65 14.29 78.26
C PRO A 406 -35.16 13.21 79.23
N THR A 407 -34.81 11.95 79.00
CA THR A 407 -34.78 10.94 80.07
C THR A 407 -33.47 10.16 80.05
N ALA A 408 -32.97 9.96 81.26
CA ALA A 408 -31.60 9.61 81.64
C ALA A 408 -31.26 8.12 81.42
N PRO A 409 -29.99 7.71 81.64
CA PRO A 409 -29.45 6.44 81.16
C PRO A 409 -29.72 5.30 82.15
N PHE A 410 -29.90 4.08 81.62
CA PHE A 410 -29.64 2.87 82.40
C PHE A 410 -28.75 1.89 81.64
N ALA A 411 -27.72 1.50 82.38
CA ALA A 411 -26.62 0.63 82.04
C ALA A 411 -27.05 -0.85 81.93
N TRP A 412 -26.38 -1.54 81.00
CA TRP A 412 -25.79 -2.89 81.11
C TRP A 412 -26.59 -4.00 81.83
N LEU A 413 -26.91 -5.08 81.09
CA LEU A 413 -26.28 -6.38 81.36
C LEU A 413 -26.48 -7.39 80.21
N ALA A 414 -25.45 -8.21 80.03
CA ALA A 414 -25.27 -9.25 79.04
C ALA A 414 -26.23 -10.45 79.19
N LEU A 415 -26.40 -11.25 78.12
CA LEU A 415 -26.02 -12.67 78.11
C LEU A 415 -26.14 -13.32 76.70
N LEU A 416 -24.97 -13.70 76.17
CA LEU A 416 -24.60 -14.97 75.54
C LEU A 416 -25.66 -15.92 74.91
N LEU A 417 -25.27 -16.36 73.69
CA LEU A 417 -25.32 -17.73 73.11
C LEU A 417 -26.65 -18.23 72.51
N LEU A 418 -26.64 -18.48 71.19
CA LEU A 418 -26.36 -19.83 70.66
C LEU A 418 -26.25 -19.84 69.13
N ALA A 419 -25.14 -20.43 68.67
CA ALA A 419 -24.87 -20.80 67.29
C ALA A 419 -25.74 -21.98 66.84
N ARG A 420 -26.00 -22.05 65.52
CA ARG A 420 -25.95 -23.34 64.79
C ARG A 420 -25.73 -23.15 63.30
N ARG A 421 -24.51 -23.49 62.85
CA ARG A 421 -24.17 -23.91 61.48
C ARG A 421 -24.60 -25.37 61.26
N ARG A 422 -25.04 -25.68 60.05
CA ARG A 422 -24.85 -26.91 59.22
C ARG A 422 -25.88 -26.82 58.08
N ARG A 423 -25.56 -26.98 56.80
CA ARG A 423 -24.37 -27.52 56.10
C ARG A 423 -24.00 -26.62 54.94
#